data_AF-A0A1F2UFD2-F1
#
_entry.id   AF-A0A1F2UFD2-F1
#
_cell.length_a   1.000
_cell.length_b   1.000
_cell.length_c   1.000
_cell.angle_alpha   90.00
_cell.angle_beta   90.00
_cell.angle_gamma   90.00
#
_symmetry.space_group_name_H-M   'P 1'
#
loop_
_entity.id
_entity.type
_entity.pdbx_description
1 polymer ?
#
loop_
_entity_poly.entity_id
_entity_poly.type
_entity_poly.pdbx_seq_one_letter_code
_entity_poly.pdbx_strand_id
1 'polypeptide(L)'
;MDRPPVTLVRQFDTHRLVPSRHLPRGDSVLVAIAEDEADLRAIVELDAATNDRLLAEHQLLPGIGLEELVFAVPHAAVINAPFCHADPLGGRFNGPERGAWYAAFELVTSQAEVGFHKSVQLAEIGRFEDTVTYDDYLADFSASFHDLRRGRVRACLDPDSYVESQALAERLLEAASLGVVYPSVRHAGGTCLACFRPTLVMNVRREKTYRFTWEGRPEPVVTLER
;
A
#
# COMPACT_ATOMS: atom_id res chain seq x y z
N MET A 1 13.81 -23.32 5.13
CA MET A 1 13.78 -22.13 5.99
C MET A 1 12.67 -22.34 7.02
N ASP A 2 12.95 -22.14 8.31
CA ASP A 2 11.97 -22.36 9.39
C ASP A 2 10.83 -21.32 9.32
N ARG A 3 9.59 -21.74 9.57
CA ARG A 3 8.42 -20.84 9.48
C ARG A 3 8.45 -19.87 10.68
N PRO A 4 8.32 -18.53 10.49
CA PRO A 4 8.31 -17.61 11.62
C PRO A 4 7.19 -17.95 12.60
N PRO A 5 7.35 -17.69 13.92
CA PRO A 5 6.28 -17.91 14.88
C PRO A 5 5.06 -17.05 14.53
N VAL A 6 3.87 -17.54 14.87
CA VAL A 6 2.63 -16.80 14.68
C VAL A 6 2.27 -16.09 15.98
N THR A 7 1.93 -14.80 15.91
CA THR A 7 1.52 -13.99 17.06
C THR A 7 0.22 -13.26 16.75
N LEU A 8 -0.67 -13.17 17.75
CA LEU A 8 -1.84 -12.32 17.67
C LEU A 8 -1.41 -10.85 17.66
N VAL A 9 -1.71 -10.16 16.57
CA VAL A 9 -1.53 -8.71 16.44
C VAL A 9 -2.89 -8.06 16.65
N ARG A 10 -2.96 -7.17 17.64
CA ARG A 10 -4.07 -6.24 17.85
C ARG A 10 -3.50 -4.84 17.75
N GLN A 11 -3.60 -4.25 16.57
CA GLN A 11 -3.09 -2.92 16.29
C GLN A 11 -4.21 -2.11 15.64
N PHE A 12 -4.58 -1.02 16.29
CA PHE A 12 -5.47 -0.01 15.73
C PHE A 12 -4.62 1.07 15.06
N ASP A 13 -5.19 1.76 14.08
CA ASP A 13 -4.61 2.98 13.53
C ASP A 13 -3.26 2.73 12.82
N THR A 14 -3.13 1.60 12.12
CA THR A 14 -1.97 1.40 11.24
C THR A 14 -2.04 2.35 10.04
N HIS A 15 -0.90 2.89 9.63
CA HIS A 15 -0.80 3.96 8.65
C HIS A 15 -0.39 3.44 7.26
N ARG A 16 -1.22 3.66 6.26
CA ARG A 16 -0.91 3.47 4.84
C ARG A 16 -1.02 4.81 4.12
N LEU A 17 0.12 5.34 3.68
CA LEU A 17 0.16 6.51 2.82
C LEU A 17 -0.11 6.12 1.36
N VAL A 18 -1.11 6.74 0.76
CA VAL A 18 -1.48 6.54 -0.65
C VAL A 18 -1.30 7.86 -1.39
N PRO A 19 -0.67 7.90 -2.58
CA PRO A 19 -0.55 9.12 -3.35
C PRO A 19 -1.90 9.82 -3.46
N SER A 20 -1.94 11.04 -2.97
CA SER A 20 -3.10 11.88 -3.01
C SER A 20 -3.44 12.14 -4.48
N ARG A 21 -4.66 11.77 -4.91
CA ARG A 21 -5.19 12.22 -6.21
C ARG A 21 -5.61 13.69 -6.11
N HIS A 22 -4.65 14.57 -5.82
CA HIS A 22 -4.91 16.01 -5.78
C HIS A 22 -4.73 16.56 -7.18
N LEU A 23 -5.85 16.87 -7.79
CA LEU A 23 -5.88 17.84 -8.86
C LEU A 23 -5.87 19.23 -8.25
N PRO A 24 -5.15 20.18 -8.85
CA PRO A 24 -5.14 21.54 -8.35
C PRO A 24 -6.57 22.07 -8.41
N ARG A 25 -7.19 22.24 -7.24
CA ARG A 25 -8.57 22.70 -6.99
C ARG A 25 -9.68 21.65 -7.01
N GLY A 26 -9.62 20.60 -6.19
CA GLY A 26 -10.83 19.87 -5.75
C GLY A 26 -11.67 19.20 -6.85
N ASP A 27 -11.17 19.21 -8.08
CA ASP A 27 -11.89 18.89 -9.28
C ASP A 27 -11.13 17.77 -9.93
N SER A 28 -11.76 16.59 -10.02
CA SER A 28 -11.31 15.50 -10.88
C SER A 28 -10.82 16.07 -12.24
N VAL A 29 -9.84 15.47 -12.93
CA VAL A 29 -9.45 15.88 -14.31
C VAL A 29 -10.70 15.95 -15.19
N LEU A 30 -11.68 15.14 -14.82
CA LEU A 30 -13.00 14.98 -15.38
C LEU A 30 -13.92 16.19 -15.21
N VAL A 31 -13.75 17.03 -14.17
CA VAL A 31 -14.52 18.28 -13.99
C VAL A 31 -14.16 19.32 -15.04
N ALA A 32 -12.91 19.34 -15.50
CA ALA A 32 -12.51 20.22 -16.58
C ALA A 32 -13.17 19.85 -17.94
N ILE A 33 -13.82 18.69 -18.01
CA ILE A 33 -14.44 18.12 -19.22
C ILE A 33 -15.97 18.02 -19.05
N ALA A 34 -16.46 17.96 -17.81
CA ALA A 34 -17.89 17.86 -17.50
C ALA A 34 -18.61 19.21 -17.66
N GLU A 35 -19.77 19.20 -18.32
CA GLU A 35 -20.58 20.40 -18.48
C GLU A 35 -21.44 20.72 -17.25
N ASP A 36 -21.79 19.70 -16.44
CA ASP A 36 -22.55 19.83 -15.19
C ASP A 36 -22.27 18.71 -14.17
N GLU A 37 -22.92 18.73 -12.99
CA GLU A 37 -22.74 17.72 -11.93
C GLU A 37 -23.21 16.30 -12.31
N ALA A 38 -24.20 16.18 -13.19
CA ALA A 38 -24.68 14.88 -13.64
C ALA A 38 -23.73 14.28 -14.68
N ASP A 39 -23.19 15.12 -15.56
CA ASP A 39 -22.16 14.79 -16.53
C ASP A 39 -20.83 14.45 -15.84
N LEU A 40 -20.45 15.19 -14.79
CA LEU A 40 -19.31 14.85 -13.95
C LEU A 40 -19.48 13.47 -13.29
N ARG A 41 -20.68 13.14 -12.79
CA ARG A 41 -20.93 11.79 -12.26
C ARG A 41 -20.82 10.74 -13.35
N ALA A 42 -21.36 11.00 -14.54
CA ALA A 42 -21.27 10.07 -15.67
C ALA A 42 -19.82 9.88 -16.14
N ILE A 43 -19.00 10.94 -16.15
CA ILE A 43 -17.59 10.89 -16.53
C ILE A 43 -16.75 10.26 -15.42
N VAL A 44 -17.03 10.52 -14.14
CA VAL A 44 -16.42 9.81 -13.00
C VAL A 44 -16.79 8.33 -13.03
N GLU A 45 -18.02 8.00 -13.39
CA GLU A 45 -18.49 6.63 -13.56
C GLU A 45 -17.89 5.98 -14.82
N LEU A 46 -17.64 6.76 -15.88
CA LEU A 46 -16.91 6.32 -17.08
C LEU A 46 -15.41 6.16 -16.83
N ASP A 47 -14.76 7.04 -16.07
CA ASP A 47 -13.33 6.95 -15.66
C ASP A 47 -13.18 5.78 -14.70
N ALA A 48 -14.10 5.60 -13.74
CA ALA A 48 -14.16 4.39 -12.92
C ALA A 48 -14.45 3.13 -13.75
N ALA A 49 -15.23 3.24 -14.84
CA ALA A 49 -15.49 2.13 -15.77
C ALA A 49 -14.34 1.87 -16.76
N THR A 50 -13.47 2.86 -17.02
CA THR A 50 -12.35 2.76 -17.96
C THR A 50 -10.98 2.62 -17.31
N ASN A 51 -10.85 2.81 -15.98
CA ASN A 51 -9.58 2.56 -15.30
C ASN A 51 -9.41 1.12 -14.82
N ASP A 52 -10.41 0.44 -14.23
CA ASP A 52 -10.18 -0.93 -13.72
C ASP A 52 -11.39 -1.87 -13.72
N ARG A 53 -12.63 -1.36 -13.91
CA ARG A 53 -13.83 -2.21 -13.79
C ARG A 53 -13.97 -3.22 -14.94
N LEU A 54 -13.62 -2.85 -16.17
CA LEU A 54 -13.59 -3.79 -17.30
C LEU A 54 -12.40 -4.77 -17.28
N LEU A 55 -11.34 -4.50 -16.51
CA LEU A 55 -10.24 -5.47 -16.29
C LEU A 55 -10.57 -6.43 -15.13
N ALA A 56 -11.25 -5.95 -14.09
CA ALA A 56 -11.76 -6.77 -12.99
C ALA A 56 -12.95 -7.67 -13.41
N GLU A 57 -13.76 -7.25 -14.39
CA GLU A 57 -14.90 -8.03 -14.92
C GLU A 57 -14.49 -9.19 -15.88
N HIS A 58 -13.18 -9.47 -16.04
CA HIS A 58 -12.68 -10.53 -16.92
C HIS A 58 -11.87 -11.66 -16.27
N GLN A 59 -11.85 -11.85 -14.94
CA GLN A 59 -11.17 -13.03 -14.32
C GLN A 59 -9.67 -13.21 -14.70
N LEU A 60 -8.87 -12.14 -14.86
CA LEU A 60 -7.52 -12.23 -15.46
C LEU A 60 -6.33 -11.93 -14.53
N LEU A 61 -6.50 -11.85 -13.21
CA LEU A 61 -5.35 -11.85 -12.28
C LEU A 61 -5.17 -13.25 -11.70
N PRO A 62 -4.04 -13.94 -11.93
CA PRO A 62 -3.83 -15.31 -11.45
C PRO A 62 -3.86 -15.44 -9.91
N GLY A 63 -3.61 -14.35 -9.18
CA GLY A 63 -3.31 -14.39 -7.76
C GLY A 63 -4.42 -14.01 -6.77
N ILE A 64 -5.52 -13.37 -7.20
CA ILE A 64 -6.65 -13.04 -6.32
C ILE A 64 -8.00 -13.08 -7.06
N GLY A 65 -8.95 -13.83 -6.50
CA GLY A 65 -10.31 -13.98 -7.04
C GLY A 65 -11.28 -12.91 -6.52
N LEU A 66 -12.39 -12.73 -7.24
CA LEU A 66 -13.46 -11.79 -6.88
C LEU A 66 -14.03 -12.08 -5.48
N GLU A 67 -14.07 -13.35 -5.10
CA GLU A 67 -14.54 -13.85 -3.81
C GLU A 67 -13.68 -13.42 -2.61
N GLU A 68 -12.43 -13.00 -2.83
CA GLU A 68 -11.56 -12.50 -1.77
C GLU A 68 -11.67 -10.97 -1.57
N LEU A 69 -12.23 -10.26 -2.55
CA LEU A 69 -12.36 -8.81 -2.52
C LEU A 69 -13.49 -8.36 -1.59
N VAL A 70 -13.35 -7.14 -1.06
CA VAL A 70 -14.39 -6.52 -0.23
C VAL A 70 -15.30 -5.61 -1.05
N PHE A 71 -16.59 -5.64 -0.73
CA PHE A 71 -17.62 -4.83 -1.37
C PHE A 71 -18.54 -4.20 -0.33
N ALA A 72 -19.20 -3.11 -0.69
CA ALA A 72 -20.16 -2.41 0.17
C ALA A 72 -19.60 -1.96 1.54
N VAL A 73 -18.29 -1.71 1.63
CA VAL A 73 -17.63 -1.11 2.80
C VAL A 73 -16.99 0.23 2.43
N PRO A 74 -16.89 1.19 3.36
CA PRO A 74 -16.14 2.42 3.14
C PRO A 74 -14.72 2.13 2.64
N HIS A 75 -14.26 2.90 1.66
CA HIS A 75 -12.92 2.79 1.08
C HIS A 75 -12.57 1.40 0.48
N ALA A 76 -13.57 0.61 0.04
CA ALA A 76 -13.34 -0.69 -0.61
C ALA A 76 -12.33 -0.62 -1.77
N ALA A 77 -12.35 0.44 -2.58
CA ALA A 77 -11.36 0.65 -3.65
C ALA A 77 -9.93 0.79 -3.11
N VAL A 78 -9.75 1.53 -2.01
CA VAL A 78 -8.44 1.68 -1.34
C VAL A 78 -7.97 0.36 -0.74
N ILE A 79 -8.89 -0.45 -0.20
CA ILE A 79 -8.60 -1.78 0.34
C ILE A 79 -8.19 -2.74 -0.78
N ASN A 80 -8.96 -2.85 -1.86
CA ASN A 80 -8.74 -3.85 -2.91
C ASN A 80 -7.54 -3.51 -3.81
N ALA A 81 -7.29 -2.22 -4.08
CA ALA A 81 -6.22 -1.78 -4.97
C ALA A 81 -4.83 -2.42 -4.69
N PRO A 82 -4.29 -2.43 -3.45
CA PRO A 82 -3.01 -3.06 -3.18
C PRO A 82 -2.94 -4.56 -3.44
N PHE A 83 -4.06 -5.25 -3.57
CA PHE A 83 -4.09 -6.69 -3.89
C PHE A 83 -4.18 -6.93 -5.39
N CYS A 84 -4.90 -6.05 -6.11
CA CYS A 84 -5.13 -6.15 -7.55
C CYS A 84 -3.99 -5.55 -8.40
N HIS A 85 -3.31 -4.53 -7.91
CA HIS A 85 -2.26 -3.81 -8.65
C HIS A 85 -0.89 -4.07 -8.02
N ALA A 86 -0.45 -5.33 -8.10
CA ALA A 86 0.91 -5.68 -7.70
C ALA A 86 1.92 -5.02 -8.64
N ASP A 87 3.06 -4.59 -8.08
CA ASP A 87 4.20 -4.18 -8.89
C ASP A 87 4.70 -5.37 -9.73
N PRO A 88 5.08 -5.20 -11.01
CA PRO A 88 5.63 -6.27 -11.84
C PRO A 88 6.90 -6.94 -11.28
N LEU A 89 7.61 -6.30 -10.36
CA LEU A 89 8.75 -6.87 -9.64
C LEU A 89 8.37 -7.39 -8.25
N GLY A 90 7.10 -7.25 -7.87
CA GLY A 90 6.59 -7.57 -6.55
C GLY A 90 6.99 -6.56 -5.47
N GLY A 91 6.42 -6.74 -4.28
CA GLY A 91 6.83 -6.02 -3.08
C GLY A 91 7.78 -6.86 -2.24
N ARG A 92 8.11 -6.38 -1.04
CA ARG A 92 8.97 -7.13 -0.11
C ARG A 92 8.39 -8.52 0.21
N PHE A 93 7.09 -8.58 0.51
CA PHE A 93 6.37 -9.78 0.90
C PHE A 93 5.25 -10.14 -0.08
N ASN A 94 5.48 -9.95 -1.38
CA ASN A 94 4.60 -10.47 -2.43
C ASN A 94 5.32 -10.52 -3.77
N GLY A 95 4.97 -11.49 -4.62
CA GLY A 95 5.37 -11.53 -6.02
C GLY A 95 4.49 -10.64 -6.92
N PRO A 96 4.67 -10.71 -8.25
CA PRO A 96 3.92 -9.89 -9.21
C PRO A 96 2.48 -10.35 -9.43
N GLU A 97 2.15 -11.60 -9.08
CA GLU A 97 0.83 -12.18 -9.37
C GLU A 97 -0.28 -11.68 -8.42
N ARG A 98 0.11 -11.27 -7.21
CA ARG A 98 -0.82 -10.88 -6.15
C ARG A 98 -0.15 -9.84 -5.26
N GLY A 99 -0.81 -8.71 -5.06
CA GLY A 99 -0.30 -7.70 -4.17
C GLY A 99 -0.61 -7.97 -2.70
N ALA A 100 -0.23 -7.04 -1.83
CA ALA A 100 -0.49 -7.10 -0.39
C ALA A 100 -0.76 -5.71 0.16
N TRP A 101 -1.58 -5.63 1.20
CA TRP A 101 -1.75 -4.38 1.94
C TRP A 101 -0.55 -4.16 2.86
N TYR A 102 0.21 -3.10 2.59
CA TYR A 102 1.30 -2.63 3.46
C TYR A 102 0.83 -1.45 4.30
N ALA A 103 1.16 -1.51 5.59
CA ALA A 103 0.99 -0.42 6.54
C ALA A 103 2.10 -0.45 7.59
N ALA A 104 2.29 0.67 8.29
CA ALA A 104 3.18 0.77 9.43
C ALA A 104 2.41 1.08 10.72
N PHE A 105 2.96 0.75 11.87
CA PHE A 105 2.32 1.01 13.17
C PHE A 105 2.42 2.49 13.54
N GLU A 106 3.53 3.14 13.16
CA GLU A 106 3.74 4.56 13.37
C GLU A 106 3.70 5.31 12.03
N LEU A 107 3.07 6.48 12.00
CA LEU A 107 3.06 7.36 10.83
C LEU A 107 4.46 7.64 10.29
N VAL A 108 5.41 7.96 11.17
CA VAL A 108 6.80 8.26 10.79
C VAL A 108 7.48 7.09 10.08
N THR A 109 7.11 5.85 10.43
CA THR A 109 7.58 4.64 9.75
C THR A 109 6.99 4.58 8.34
N SER A 110 5.68 4.83 8.18
CA SER A 110 5.02 4.88 6.87
C SER A 110 5.61 5.98 5.96
N GLN A 111 5.90 7.15 6.54
CA GLN A 111 6.56 8.26 5.84
C GLN A 111 7.98 7.89 5.39
N ALA A 112 8.77 7.19 6.23
CA ALA A 112 10.11 6.74 5.86
C ALA A 112 10.09 5.74 4.70
N GLU A 113 9.14 4.79 4.70
CA GLU A 113 8.99 3.82 3.61
C GLU A 113 8.62 4.50 2.28
N VAL A 114 7.60 5.37 2.29
CA VAL A 114 7.19 6.13 1.10
C VAL A 114 8.28 7.05 0.59
N GLY A 115 8.93 7.79 1.51
CA GLY A 115 10.03 8.69 1.19
C GLY A 115 11.15 7.94 0.49
N PHE A 116 11.61 6.82 1.07
CA PHE A 116 12.66 5.98 0.47
C PHE A 116 12.27 5.50 -0.93
N HIS A 117 11.09 4.91 -1.10
CA HIS A 117 10.68 4.33 -2.39
C HIS A 117 10.52 5.37 -3.49
N LYS A 118 9.96 6.54 -3.16
CA LYS A 118 9.86 7.64 -4.11
C LYS A 118 11.25 8.20 -4.46
N SER A 119 12.18 8.25 -3.52
CA SER A 119 13.57 8.65 -3.80
C SER A 119 14.31 7.69 -4.73
N VAL A 120 14.04 6.38 -4.63
CA VAL A 120 14.58 5.40 -5.58
C VAL A 120 14.08 5.70 -7.00
N GLN A 121 12.77 5.95 -7.17
CA GLN A 121 12.18 6.31 -8.47
C GLN A 121 12.77 7.63 -9.02
N LEU A 122 12.96 8.63 -8.16
CA LEU A 122 13.57 9.90 -8.51
C LEU A 122 15.04 9.76 -8.93
N ALA A 123 15.78 8.83 -8.31
CA ALA A 123 17.16 8.51 -8.66
C ALA A 123 17.28 7.92 -10.07
N GLU A 124 16.31 7.10 -10.51
CA GLU A 124 16.30 6.49 -11.85
C GLU A 124 16.25 7.55 -12.97
N ILE A 125 15.60 8.69 -12.71
CA ILE A 125 15.52 9.82 -13.65
C ILE A 125 16.51 10.94 -13.33
N GLY A 126 17.35 10.78 -12.30
CA GLY A 126 18.35 11.76 -11.88
C GLY A 126 17.79 13.11 -11.45
N ARG A 127 16.56 13.16 -10.90
CA ARG A 127 15.89 14.41 -10.50
C ARG A 127 15.36 14.28 -9.08
N PHE A 128 15.85 15.14 -8.18
CA PHE A 128 15.40 15.19 -6.77
C PHE A 128 14.65 16.49 -6.47
N GLU A 129 14.05 17.12 -7.48
CA GLU A 129 13.16 18.25 -7.34
C GLU A 129 11.73 17.80 -7.68
N ASP A 130 10.99 17.40 -6.64
CA ASP A 130 9.60 16.95 -6.78
C ASP A 130 8.79 17.36 -5.54
N THR A 131 7.48 17.47 -5.71
CA THR A 131 6.54 17.67 -4.61
C THR A 131 5.28 16.87 -4.87
N VAL A 132 4.94 15.99 -3.94
CA VAL A 132 3.77 15.13 -4.03
C VAL A 132 3.09 15.02 -2.68
N THR A 133 1.77 14.94 -2.70
CA THR A 133 0.94 14.74 -1.50
C THR A 133 0.57 13.26 -1.35
N TYR A 134 0.44 12.82 -0.10
CA TYR A 134 -0.03 11.49 0.27
C TYR A 134 -1.13 11.60 1.32
N ASP A 135 -2.21 10.87 1.11
CA ASP A 135 -3.30 10.74 2.06
C ASP A 135 -3.00 9.58 3.01
N ASP A 136 -3.10 9.83 4.31
CA ASP A 136 -2.95 8.80 5.34
C ASP A 136 -4.26 8.04 5.53
N TYR A 137 -4.22 6.74 5.25
CA TYR A 137 -5.31 5.82 5.52
C TYR A 137 -4.98 4.99 6.76
N LEU A 138 -5.79 5.17 7.79
CA LEU A 138 -5.74 4.36 8.99
C LEU A 138 -6.50 3.05 8.76
N ALA A 139 -6.00 1.95 9.31
CA ALA A 139 -6.67 0.66 9.32
C ALA A 139 -6.38 -0.11 10.60
N ASP A 140 -7.34 -0.94 11.01
CA ASP A 140 -7.26 -1.74 12.22
C ASP A 140 -7.03 -3.22 11.87
N PHE A 141 -6.20 -3.88 12.67
CA PHE A 141 -5.87 -5.30 12.54
C PHE A 141 -6.03 -6.02 13.87
N SER A 142 -6.80 -7.11 13.86
CA SER A 142 -6.93 -8.05 14.98
C SER A 142 -6.90 -9.48 14.45
N ALA A 143 -5.71 -9.98 14.13
CA ALA A 143 -5.52 -11.32 13.57
C ALA A 143 -4.13 -11.89 13.88
N SER A 144 -3.93 -13.17 13.52
CA SER A 144 -2.68 -13.88 13.74
C SER A 144 -1.74 -13.72 12.54
N PHE A 145 -0.58 -13.10 12.75
CA PHE A 145 0.44 -12.84 11.72
C PHE A 145 1.72 -13.59 12.02
N HIS A 146 2.48 -13.94 10.98
CA HIS A 146 3.86 -14.40 11.15
C HIS A 146 4.75 -13.25 11.64
N ASP A 147 5.43 -13.47 12.76
CA ASP A 147 6.21 -12.44 13.46
C ASP A 147 7.70 -12.57 13.15
N LEU A 148 8.20 -11.61 12.38
CA LEU A 148 9.60 -11.53 11.96
C LEU A 148 10.41 -10.60 12.88
N ARG A 149 9.79 -9.95 13.87
CA ARG A 149 10.46 -9.05 14.81
C ARG A 149 11.45 -9.78 15.72
N ARG A 150 11.30 -11.11 15.86
CA ARG A 150 12.12 -11.97 16.74
C ARG A 150 12.91 -13.04 15.97
N GLY A 151 13.78 -12.59 15.07
CA GLY A 151 15.15 -13.12 14.95
C GLY A 151 15.43 -14.44 14.21
N ARG A 152 14.54 -15.03 13.41
CA ARG A 152 14.86 -16.28 12.66
C ARG A 152 14.98 -16.15 11.15
N VAL A 153 14.58 -15.01 10.57
CA VAL A 153 14.55 -14.79 9.12
C VAL A 153 15.14 -13.42 8.75
N ARG A 154 16.33 -13.11 9.28
CA ARG A 154 17.01 -11.83 9.02
C ARG A 154 17.24 -11.56 7.53
N ALA A 155 17.44 -12.61 6.73
CA ALA A 155 17.62 -12.48 5.28
C ALA A 155 16.36 -11.94 4.57
N CYS A 156 15.16 -12.15 5.13
CA CYS A 156 13.92 -11.55 4.60
C CYS A 156 13.80 -10.04 4.92
N LEU A 157 14.75 -9.48 5.67
CA LEU A 157 14.80 -8.07 6.06
C LEU A 157 16.04 -7.38 5.47
N ASP A 158 16.58 -7.93 4.38
CA ASP A 158 17.63 -7.29 3.61
C ASP A 158 17.11 -5.94 3.05
N PRO A 159 17.77 -4.80 3.34
CA PRO A 159 17.35 -3.50 2.85
C PRO A 159 17.43 -3.38 1.32
N ASP A 160 18.26 -4.17 0.64
CA ASP A 160 18.57 -3.99 -0.77
C ASP A 160 18.08 -5.16 -1.64
N SER A 161 17.50 -6.21 -1.03
CA SER A 161 17.00 -7.39 -1.74
C SER A 161 15.68 -7.90 -1.18
N TYR A 162 14.74 -8.22 -2.09
CA TYR A 162 13.44 -8.81 -1.76
C TYR A 162 13.36 -10.32 -2.03
N VAL A 163 14.43 -10.95 -2.51
CA VAL A 163 14.42 -12.35 -2.96
C VAL A 163 13.96 -13.31 -1.83
N GLU A 164 14.58 -13.22 -0.66
CA GLU A 164 14.27 -14.11 0.46
C GLU A 164 12.90 -13.83 1.10
N SER A 165 12.45 -12.56 1.06
CA SER A 165 11.15 -12.17 1.60
C SER A 165 9.99 -12.52 0.67
N GLN A 166 10.18 -12.44 -0.65
CA GLN A 166 9.23 -12.91 -1.66
C GLN A 166 9.10 -14.43 -1.60
N ALA A 167 10.21 -15.16 -1.56
CA ALA A 167 10.19 -16.61 -1.42
C ALA A 167 9.51 -17.05 -0.10
N LEU A 168 9.67 -16.30 0.98
CA LEU A 168 8.91 -16.52 2.21
C LEU A 168 7.42 -16.25 2.01
N ALA A 169 7.06 -15.12 1.40
CA ALA A 169 5.67 -14.74 1.18
C ALA A 169 4.91 -15.77 0.32
N GLU A 170 5.53 -16.30 -0.73
CA GLU A 170 4.97 -17.37 -1.56
C GLU A 170 4.59 -18.61 -0.71
N ARG A 171 5.54 -19.12 0.06
CA ARG A 171 5.29 -20.26 0.98
C ARG A 171 4.20 -19.96 2.01
N LEU A 172 4.15 -18.72 2.50
CA LEU A 172 3.14 -18.30 3.46
C LEU A 172 1.75 -18.21 2.82
N LEU A 173 1.65 -17.72 1.58
CA LEU A 173 0.40 -17.67 0.81
C LEU A 173 -0.12 -19.08 0.53
N GLU A 174 0.74 -20.00 0.09
CA GLU A 174 0.42 -21.44 -0.10
C GLU A 174 -0.11 -22.08 1.19
N ALA A 175 0.45 -21.70 2.34
CA ALA A 175 0.02 -22.15 3.66
C ALA A 175 -1.19 -21.38 4.23
N ALA A 176 -1.93 -20.65 3.39
CA ALA A 176 -3.10 -19.84 3.74
C ALA A 176 -2.85 -18.82 4.87
N SER A 177 -1.63 -18.29 4.96
CA SER A 177 -1.29 -17.24 5.93
C SER A 177 -2.12 -15.98 5.70
N LEU A 178 -2.31 -15.24 6.80
CA LEU A 178 -2.96 -13.94 6.83
C LEU A 178 -2.01 -12.78 6.52
N GLY A 179 -0.71 -12.95 6.78
CA GLY A 179 0.30 -11.94 6.54
C GLY A 179 1.54 -12.08 7.41
N VAL A 180 2.36 -11.02 7.41
CA VAL A 180 3.56 -10.87 8.24
C VAL A 180 3.58 -9.55 9.00
N VAL A 181 4.14 -9.54 10.21
CA VAL A 181 4.54 -8.35 10.96
C VAL A 181 6.06 -8.37 11.12
N TYR A 182 6.71 -7.25 10.82
CA TYR A 182 8.17 -7.21 10.67
C TYR A 182 8.73 -5.83 11.06
N PRO A 183 10.00 -5.74 11.48
CA PRO A 183 10.62 -4.45 11.75
C PRO A 183 10.86 -3.71 10.43
N SER A 184 10.64 -2.39 10.42
CA SER A 184 11.00 -1.56 9.26
C SER A 184 12.50 -1.61 9.03
N VAL A 185 12.89 -1.64 7.75
CA VAL A 185 14.29 -1.50 7.34
C VAL A 185 14.65 -0.06 7.00
N ARG A 186 13.67 0.86 6.99
CA ARG A 186 13.82 2.29 6.67
C ARG A 186 13.73 3.19 7.89
N HIS A 187 13.07 2.74 8.95
CA HIS A 187 12.96 3.46 10.21
C HIS A 187 13.35 2.56 11.39
N ALA A 188 14.46 2.89 12.06
CA ALA A 188 14.95 2.13 13.21
C ALA A 188 13.92 2.14 14.35
N GLY A 189 13.51 0.95 14.79
CA GLY A 189 12.48 0.77 15.82
C GLY A 189 11.03 0.79 15.29
N GLY A 190 10.82 1.14 14.02
CA GLY A 190 9.51 1.10 13.38
C GLY A 190 9.02 -0.33 13.14
N THR A 191 7.69 -0.51 13.16
CA THR A 191 7.06 -1.79 12.83
C THR A 191 6.18 -1.66 11.60
N CYS A 192 6.32 -2.61 10.68
CA CYS A 192 5.53 -2.74 9.46
C CYS A 192 4.70 -4.02 9.46
N LEU A 193 3.63 -4.01 8.69
CA LEU A 193 2.72 -5.13 8.48
C LEU A 193 2.44 -5.27 6.99
N ALA A 194 2.48 -6.51 6.49
CA ALA A 194 1.98 -6.86 5.17
C ALA A 194 0.83 -7.87 5.34
N CYS A 195 -0.37 -7.48 4.95
CA CYS A 195 -1.57 -8.31 4.99
C CYS A 195 -1.85 -8.90 3.62
N PHE A 196 -2.16 -10.20 3.60
CA PHE A 196 -2.43 -10.95 2.36
C PHE A 196 -3.91 -11.08 2.04
N ARG A 197 -4.81 -10.68 2.95
CA ARG A 197 -6.26 -10.86 2.84
C ARG A 197 -7.00 -9.53 2.95
N PRO A 198 -7.77 -9.10 1.92
CA PRO A 198 -8.52 -7.85 1.95
C PRO A 198 -9.48 -7.73 3.15
N THR A 199 -10.15 -8.83 3.50
CA THR A 199 -11.14 -8.90 4.59
C THR A 199 -10.57 -8.65 5.99
N LEU A 200 -9.24 -8.64 6.16
CA LEU A 200 -8.60 -8.31 7.43
C LEU A 200 -8.28 -6.83 7.59
N VAL A 201 -8.40 -6.04 6.52
CA VAL A 201 -8.17 -4.59 6.55
C VAL A 201 -9.45 -3.92 7.04
N MET A 202 -9.55 -3.75 8.36
CA MET A 202 -10.79 -3.30 9.00
C MET A 202 -10.77 -1.79 9.28
N ASN A 203 -11.96 -1.19 9.36
CA ASN A 203 -12.15 0.19 9.81
C ASN A 203 -11.26 1.22 9.08
N VAL A 204 -11.17 1.08 7.76
CA VAL A 204 -10.38 2.00 6.93
C VAL A 204 -10.99 3.39 6.97
N ARG A 205 -10.15 4.39 7.19
CA ARG A 205 -10.55 5.80 7.23
C ARG A 205 -9.41 6.70 6.75
N ARG A 206 -9.76 7.73 6.00
CA ARG A 206 -8.82 8.77 5.59
C ARG A 206 -8.62 9.76 6.75
N GLU A 207 -7.37 10.05 7.06
CA GLU A 207 -6.95 10.99 8.08
C GLU A 207 -6.37 12.25 7.39
N LYS A 208 -5.15 12.63 7.73
CA LYS A 208 -4.46 13.82 7.25
C LYS A 208 -3.76 13.58 5.91
N THR A 209 -3.54 14.67 5.18
CA THR A 209 -2.70 14.67 3.97
C THR A 209 -1.33 15.23 4.30
N TYR A 210 -0.28 14.57 3.83
CA TYR A 210 1.11 14.98 4.03
C TYR A 210 1.75 15.30 2.69
N ARG A 211 2.47 16.42 2.62
CA ARG A 211 3.27 16.82 1.47
C ARG A 211 4.71 16.40 1.68
N PHE A 212 5.25 15.71 0.69
CA PHE A 212 6.66 15.34 0.61
C PHE A 212 7.31 16.23 -0.46
N THR A 213 8.36 16.93 -0.08
CA THR A 213 9.10 17.84 -0.95
C THR A 213 10.56 17.40 -1.01
N TRP A 214 11.06 17.08 -2.20
CA TRP A 214 12.48 16.86 -2.46
C TRP A 214 13.08 18.15 -3.03
N GLU A 215 14.18 18.62 -2.44
CA GLU A 215 14.87 19.87 -2.79
C GLU A 215 16.33 19.59 -3.21
N GLY A 216 16.49 18.71 -4.21
CA GLY A 216 17.81 18.34 -4.75
C GLY A 216 18.55 17.26 -3.93
N ARG A 217 17.87 16.60 -2.99
CA ARG A 217 18.43 15.52 -2.15
C ARG A 217 17.44 14.34 -2.03
N PRO A 218 17.89 13.12 -1.72
CA PRO A 218 17.01 11.95 -1.61
C PRO A 218 16.13 11.96 -0.36
N GLU A 219 16.40 12.76 0.67
CA GLU A 219 15.53 12.85 1.85
C GLU A 219 14.48 13.96 1.69
N PRO A 220 13.18 13.62 1.60
CA PRO A 220 12.12 14.61 1.52
C PRO A 220 11.94 15.37 2.83
N VAL A 221 11.54 16.63 2.72
CA VAL A 221 10.90 17.35 3.82
C VAL A 221 9.42 16.99 3.81
N VAL A 222 8.92 16.49 4.94
CA VAL A 222 7.51 16.11 5.10
C VAL A 222 6.78 17.18 5.91
N THR A 223 5.69 17.71 5.37
CA THR A 223 4.84 18.71 6.03
C THR A 223 3.39 18.29 6.02
N LEU A 224 2.62 18.74 7.02
CA LEU A 224 1.18 18.54 7.04
C LEU A 224 0.53 19.51 6.06
N GLU A 225 -0.27 19.00 5.12
CA GLU A 225 -1.08 19.81 4.21
C GLU A 225 -2.19 20.51 5.05
N ARG A 226 -2.33 21.83 4.88
CA ARG A 226 -3.28 22.64 5.65
C ARG A 226 -4.66 22.67 5.01
#